data_AF-A0A840W491-F1
#
_entry.id   AF-A0A840W491-F1
#
_cell.length_a   1.000
_cell.length_b   1.000
_cell.length_c   1.000
_cell.angle_alpha   90.00
_cell.angle_beta   90.00
_cell.angle_gamma   90.00
#
_symmetry.space_group_name_H-M   'P 1'
#
loop_
_entity.id
_entity.type
_entity.pdbx_description
1 polymer ?
#
loop_
_entity_poly.entity_id
_entity_poly.type
_entity_poly.pdbx_seq_one_letter_code
_entity_poly.pdbx_strand_id
1 'polypeptide(L)'
;MATNLGRSVRVALHGGALAYVCDSTGSLHEVVVAEGEDKGLRRVVLGGLGPVCGLALDEANGRVYVSDRHGKLSRITGALPDRPAQA
;
A
#
# COMPACT_ATOMS: atom_id res chain seq x y z
N MET A 1 16.91 2.39 3.20
CA MET A 1 16.00 1.22 3.23
C MET A 1 14.77 1.59 4.05
N ALA A 2 13.55 1.20 3.66
CA ALA A 2 12.35 1.42 4.50
C ALA A 2 12.23 0.31 5.56
N THR A 3 12.04 0.69 6.83
CA THR A 3 11.97 -0.23 7.98
C THR A 3 10.75 0.07 8.86
N ASN A 4 10.52 -0.75 9.90
CA ASN A 4 9.41 -0.60 10.86
C ASN A 4 8.00 -0.74 10.24
N LEU A 5 7.84 -1.61 9.24
CA LEU A 5 6.58 -1.85 8.51
C LEU A 5 5.79 -3.05 9.06
N GLY A 6 6.18 -3.57 10.23
CA GLY A 6 5.70 -4.86 10.72
C GLY A 6 6.22 -6.04 9.89
N ARG A 7 5.51 -7.17 9.95
CA ARG A 7 5.82 -8.36 9.15
C ARG A 7 5.21 -8.23 7.77
N SER A 8 5.89 -7.52 6.87
CA SER A 8 5.43 -7.30 5.50
C SER A 8 5.18 -8.60 4.74
N VAL A 9 4.07 -8.68 4.01
CA VAL A 9 3.66 -9.86 3.23
C VAL A 9 3.46 -9.56 1.75
N ARG A 10 3.04 -8.34 1.38
CA ARG A 10 2.79 -7.93 -0.01
C ARG A 10 3.18 -6.47 -0.21
N VAL A 11 3.62 -6.14 -1.42
CA VAL A 11 4.01 -4.79 -1.82
C VAL A 11 3.52 -4.51 -3.24
N ALA A 12 3.10 -3.27 -3.49
CA ALA A 12 2.87 -2.75 -4.84
C ALA A 12 3.43 -1.33 -4.95
N LEU A 13 4.13 -1.03 -6.05
CA LEU A 13 4.74 0.29 -6.29
C LEU A 13 3.73 1.25 -6.92
N HIS A 14 3.83 2.52 -6.54
CA HIS A 14 3.05 3.62 -7.09
C HIS A 14 3.99 4.75 -7.55
N GLY A 15 3.99 5.04 -8.85
CA GLY A 15 4.71 6.19 -9.42
C GLY A 15 6.22 6.25 -9.10
N GLY A 16 6.86 5.12 -8.75
CA GLY A 16 8.31 5.03 -8.48
C GLY A 16 8.80 5.60 -7.13
N ALA A 17 8.03 6.48 -6.49
CA ALA A 17 8.40 7.10 -5.21
C ALA A 17 7.69 6.50 -3.99
N LEU A 18 6.51 5.90 -4.21
CA LEU A 18 5.69 5.32 -3.16
C LEU A 18 5.52 3.82 -3.37
N ALA A 19 5.26 3.13 -2.26
CA ALA A 19 4.84 1.74 -2.24
C ALA A 19 3.70 1.59 -1.23
N TYR A 20 2.83 0.63 -1.50
CA TYR A 20 1.82 0.17 -0.56
C TYR A 20 2.21 -1.20 -0.06
N VAL A 21 2.27 -1.38 1.25
CA VAL A 21 2.75 -2.61 1.89
C VAL A 21 1.69 -3.14 2.83
N CYS A 22 1.27 -4.39 2.63
CA CYS A 22 0.48 -5.09 3.63
C CYS A 22 1.38 -5.84 4.60
N ASP A 23 1.01 -5.86 5.87
CA ASP A 23 1.62 -6.72 6.88
C ASP A 23 0.74 -7.92 7.26
N SER A 24 1.30 -8.86 8.01
CA SER A 24 0.60 -10.09 8.42
C SER A 24 -0.54 -9.87 9.41
N THR A 25 -0.70 -8.66 9.97
CA THR A 25 -1.82 -8.31 10.86
C THR A 25 -3.02 -7.76 10.09
N GLY A 26 -2.89 -7.58 8.77
CA GLY A 26 -3.94 -7.05 7.92
C GLY A 26 -3.97 -5.52 7.89
N SER A 27 -2.83 -4.87 8.13
CA SER A 27 -2.68 -3.43 7.92
C SER A 27 -2.13 -3.15 6.52
N LEU A 28 -2.60 -2.09 5.89
CA LEU A 28 -2.08 -1.50 4.66
C LEU A 28 -1.34 -0.22 5.02
N HIS A 29 -0.08 -0.13 4.61
CA HIS A 29 0.82 0.99 4.85
C HIS A 29 1.15 1.70 3.54
N GLU A 30 1.20 3.02 3.56
CA GLU A 30 1.81 3.84 2.51
C GLU A 30 3.26 4.11 2.92
N VAL A 31 4.19 3.86 2.00
CA VAL A 31 5.64 3.84 2.26
C VAL A 31 6.35 4.67 1.21
N VAL A 32 7.22 5.58 1.65
CA VAL A 32 8.15 6.28 0.76
C VAL A 32 9.33 5.36 0.49
N VAL A 33 9.59 5.07 -0.79
CA VAL A 33 10.71 4.22 -1.24
C VAL A 33 11.83 5.02 -1.92
N ALA A 34 11.54 6.25 -2.34
CA ALA A 34 12.53 7.18 -2.88
C ALA A 34 13.71 7.38 -1.91
N GLU A 35 14.87 7.73 -2.46
CA GLU A 35 16.05 8.06 -1.64
C GLU A 35 15.86 9.37 -0.88
N GLY A 36 16.54 9.50 0.27
CA GLY A 36 16.47 10.66 1.16
C GLY A 36 16.04 10.31 2.59
N GLU A 37 15.98 11.34 3.43
CA GLU A 37 15.66 11.21 4.88
C GLU A 37 14.21 10.80 5.15
N ASP A 38 13.28 11.12 4.23
CA ASP A 38 11.85 10.82 4.39
C ASP A 38 11.46 9.37 4.03
N LYS A 39 12.45 8.49 3.82
CA LYS A 39 12.24 7.09 3.44
C LYS A 39 11.66 6.28 4.58
N GLY A 40 10.59 5.54 4.33
CA GLY A 40 9.95 4.69 5.35
C GLY A 40 8.44 4.79 5.39
N LEU A 41 7.86 4.37 6.52
CA LEU A 41 6.42 4.43 6.75
C LEU A 41 5.95 5.88 6.71
N ARG A 42 5.07 6.20 5.75
CA ARG A 42 4.43 7.52 5.65
C ARG A 42 3.15 7.57 6.47
N ARG A 43 2.29 6.55 6.32
CA ARG A 43 1.04 6.40 7.10
C ARG A 43 0.49 4.98 7.06
N VAL A 44 -0.32 4.65 8.06
CA VAL A 44 -1.25 3.50 7.98
C VAL A 44 -2.48 3.96 7.20
N VAL A 45 -2.76 3.30 6.09
CA VAL A 45 -3.92 3.59 5.23
C VAL A 45 -5.18 2.96 5.79
N LEU A 46 -5.10 1.70 6.20
CA LEU A 46 -6.24 0.93 6.68
C LEU A 46 -5.77 -0.27 7.50
N GLY A 47 -6.53 -0.64 8.53
CA GLY A 47 -6.37 -1.89 9.28
C GLY A 47 -7.54 -2.85 9.07
N GLY A 48 -7.44 -4.06 9.63
CA GLY A 48 -8.55 -5.01 9.64
C GLY A 48 -8.86 -5.68 8.30
N LEU A 49 -7.88 -5.75 7.39
CA LEU A 49 -8.01 -6.44 6.10
C LEU A 49 -7.96 -7.97 6.19
N GLY A 50 -7.82 -8.50 7.40
CA GLY A 50 -7.70 -9.94 7.64
C GLY A 50 -6.35 -10.50 7.16
N PRO A 51 -6.25 -11.82 7.00
CA PRO A 51 -5.02 -12.49 6.58
C PRO A 51 -4.77 -12.25 5.08
N VAL A 52 -4.07 -11.17 4.76
CA VAL A 52 -3.79 -10.73 3.38
C VAL A 52 -3.02 -11.79 2.58
N CYS A 53 -3.41 -11.96 1.32
CA CYS A 53 -2.74 -12.83 0.35
C CYS A 53 -2.37 -12.15 -0.97
N GLY A 54 -2.96 -11.00 -1.30
CA GLY A 54 -2.68 -10.25 -2.54
C GLY A 54 -2.93 -8.75 -2.38
N LEU A 55 -2.21 -7.95 -3.17
CA LEU A 55 -2.30 -6.49 -3.21
C LEU A 55 -2.09 -6.03 -4.66
N ALA A 56 -2.98 -5.19 -5.18
CA ALA A 56 -2.86 -4.59 -6.51
C ALA A 56 -3.35 -3.14 -6.49
N LEU A 57 -2.74 -2.30 -7.33
CA LEU A 57 -3.12 -0.91 -7.52
C LEU A 57 -3.79 -0.76 -8.89
N ASP A 58 -4.91 -0.06 -8.91
CA ASP A 58 -5.56 0.45 -10.10
C ASP A 58 -5.40 1.97 -10.09
N GLU A 59 -4.22 2.41 -10.56
CA GLU A 59 -3.82 3.82 -10.53
C GLU A 59 -4.74 4.70 -11.37
N ALA A 60 -5.25 4.17 -12.50
CA ALA A 60 -6.12 4.90 -13.39
C ALA A 60 -7.44 5.31 -12.71
N ASN A 61 -7.89 4.54 -11.71
CA ASN A 61 -9.12 4.81 -10.98
C ASN A 61 -8.89 5.15 -9.49
N GLY A 62 -7.65 5.34 -9.05
CA GLY A 62 -7.34 5.67 -7.66
C GLY A 62 -7.73 4.59 -6.64
N ARG A 63 -7.64 3.30 -7.03
CA ARG A 63 -8.11 2.18 -6.21
C ARG A 63 -7.00 1.24 -5.79
N VAL A 64 -7.16 0.66 -4.60
CA VAL A 64 -6.33 -0.43 -4.09
C VAL A 64 -7.21 -1.65 -3.85
N TYR A 65 -6.73 -2.81 -4.29
CA TYR A 65 -7.41 -4.09 -4.13
C TYR A 65 -6.59 -5.01 -3.25
N VAL A 66 -7.22 -5.56 -2.21
CA VAL A 66 -6.60 -6.49 -1.27
C VAL A 66 -7.43 -7.76 -1.16
N SER A 67 -6.83 -8.89 -1.48
CA SER A 67 -7.44 -10.20 -1.28
C SER A 67 -6.95 -10.83 0.02
N ASP A 68 -7.80 -11.60 0.70
CA ASP A 68 -7.46 -12.32 1.93
C ASP A 68 -7.62 -13.85 1.78
N ARG A 69 -7.17 -14.59 2.80
CA ARG A 69 -7.30 -16.06 2.86
C ARG A 69 -8.71 -16.56 3.20
N HIS A 70 -9.66 -15.67 3.46
CA HIS A 70 -11.07 -16.01 3.61
C HIS A 70 -11.83 -15.96 2.27
N GLY A 71 -11.14 -15.59 1.18
CA GLY A 71 -11.77 -15.45 -0.14
C GLY A 71 -12.44 -14.11 -0.35
N LYS A 72 -12.15 -13.09 0.49
CA LYS A 72 -12.68 -11.73 0.34
C LYS A 72 -11.74 -10.88 -0.51
N LEU A 73 -12.31 -10.08 -1.40
CA LEU A 73 -11.62 -9.01 -2.12
C LEU A 73 -12.15 -7.65 -1.63
N SER A 74 -11.30 -6.88 -0.97
CA SER A 74 -11.61 -5.54 -0.49
C SER A 74 -11.14 -4.49 -1.51
N ARG A 75 -12.00 -3.51 -1.80
CA ARG A 75 -11.68 -2.34 -2.63
C ARG A 75 -11.57 -1.11 -1.74
N ILE A 76 -10.42 -0.44 -1.79
CA ILE A 76 -10.12 0.76 -1.01
C ILE A 76 -9.99 1.92 -2.00
N THR A 77 -10.73 3.01 -1.75
CA THR A 77 -10.75 4.23 -2.57
C THR A 77 -10.10 5.38 -1.82
N GLY A 78 -9.46 6.31 -2.52
CA GLY A 78 -8.81 7.47 -1.89
C GLY A 78 -7.51 7.14 -1.14
N ALA A 79 -7.00 5.91 -1.29
CA ALA A 79 -5.73 5.49 -0.73
C ALA A 79 -4.54 6.00 -1.55
N LEU A 80 -4.70 6.05 -2.89
CA LEU A 80 -3.69 6.59 -3.80
C LEU A 80 -3.76 8.12 -3.79
N PRO A 81 -2.61 8.83 -3.74
CA PRO A 81 -2.60 10.28 -3.96
C PRO A 81 -3.02 10.58 -5.39
N ASP A 82 -3.54 11.79 -5.61
CA ASP A 82 -3.77 12.28 -6.97
C ASP A 82 -2.46 12.27 -7.74
N ARG A 83 -2.49 11.75 -8.98
CA ARG A 83 -1.31 11.76 -9.83
C ARG A 83 -0.96 13.23 -10.09
N PRO A 84 0.27 13.70 -9.81
CA PRO A 84 0.65 15.05 -10.16
C PRO A 84 0.46 15.22 -11.67
N ALA A 85 -0.12 16.35 -12.09
CA ALA A 85 -0.20 16.69 -13.50
C ALA A 85 1.22 16.60 -14.08
N GLN A 86 1.41 15.76 -15.10
CA GLN A 86 2.68 15.74 -15.82
C GLN A 86 2.87 17.13 -16.43
N ALA A 87 3.94 17.82 -16.02
CA ALA A 87 4.42 19.05 -16.64
C ALA A 87 5.12 18.74 -17.96
#